data_AF-A0A4Y8CQ67-F1
#
_entry.id   AF-A0A4Y8CQ67-F1
#
_cell.length_a   1.000
_cell.length_b   1.000
_cell.length_c   1.000
_cell.angle_alpha   90.00
_cell.angle_beta   90.00
_cell.angle_gamma   90.00
#
_symmetry.space_group_name_H-M   'P 1'
#
loop_
_entity.id
_entity.type
_entity.pdbx_description
1 polymer ?
#
loop_
_entity_poly.entity_id
_entity_poly.type
_entity_poly.pdbx_seq_one_letter_code
_entity_poly.pdbx_strand_id
1 'polypeptide(L)'
;MKKIFFTLALFGALNLAQAKTELVVSYAYPWFKDLHEKLKEDFEKQNPDIEIRFLAPAQNYEEQSARLLREKMINKLPDVSFNSYSYYLHW
;
A
#
# COMPACT_ATOMS: atom_id res chain seq x y z
N MET A 1 2.87 -46.52 -41.97
CA MET A 1 2.89 -45.04 -41.83
C MET A 1 1.45 -44.55 -41.70
N LYS A 2 1.02 -44.14 -40.51
CA LYS A 2 -0.06 -43.17 -40.26
C LYS A 2 -0.07 -42.89 -38.75
N LYS A 3 0.42 -41.69 -38.40
CA LYS A 3 0.61 -41.17 -37.05
C LYS A 3 -0.74 -40.73 -36.50
N ILE A 4 -1.14 -41.21 -35.32
CA ILE A 4 -2.36 -40.73 -34.63
C ILE A 4 -1.98 -40.29 -33.20
N PHE A 5 -1.82 -38.98 -33.13
CA PHE A 5 -1.98 -38.02 -32.04
C PHE A 5 -2.03 -38.51 -30.58
N PHE A 6 -0.99 -38.14 -29.83
CA PHE A 6 -0.93 -38.10 -28.38
C PHE A 6 -1.62 -36.82 -27.91
N THR A 7 -2.81 -36.91 -27.30
CA THR A 7 -3.52 -35.74 -26.76
C THR A 7 -2.98 -35.45 -25.36
N LEU A 8 -2.02 -34.53 -25.27
CA LEU A 8 -1.58 -33.97 -24.00
C LEU A 8 -2.60 -32.90 -23.59
N ALA A 9 -3.51 -33.25 -22.69
CA ALA A 9 -4.40 -32.30 -22.05
C ALA A 9 -3.58 -31.39 -21.13
N LEU A 10 -3.12 -30.28 -21.67
CA LEU A 10 -2.52 -29.19 -20.91
C LEU A 10 -3.67 -28.51 -20.14
N PHE A 11 -3.97 -29.01 -18.94
CA PHE A 11 -4.66 -28.24 -17.91
C PHE A 11 -3.70 -27.10 -17.50
N GLY A 12 -3.58 -26.10 -18.37
CA GLY A 12 -2.94 -24.85 -18.04
C GLY A 12 -3.76 -24.24 -16.92
N ALA A 13 -3.21 -24.26 -15.70
CA ALA A 13 -3.66 -23.40 -14.64
C ALA A 13 -3.59 -21.98 -15.18
N LEU A 14 -4.75 -21.46 -15.60
CA LEU A 14 -4.97 -20.03 -15.77
C LEU A 14 -4.73 -19.44 -14.39
N ASN A 15 -3.49 -18.99 -14.14
CA ASN A 15 -3.24 -17.95 -13.16
C ASN A 15 -3.97 -16.73 -13.71
N LEU A 16 -5.27 -16.63 -13.43
CA LEU A 16 -5.98 -15.37 -13.51
C LEU A 16 -5.20 -14.45 -12.58
N ALA A 17 -4.39 -13.56 -13.16
CA ALA A 17 -3.69 -12.55 -12.40
C ALA A 17 -4.76 -11.73 -11.68
N GLN A 18 -4.99 -12.06 -10.41
CA GLN A 18 -5.95 -11.34 -9.58
C GLN A 18 -5.38 -9.93 -9.42
N ALA A 19 -6.21 -8.91 -9.67
CA ALA A 19 -5.80 -7.54 -9.46
C ALA A 19 -5.35 -7.39 -8.00
N LYS A 20 -4.14 -6.87 -7.80
CA LYS A 20 -3.61 -6.64 -6.46
C LYS A 20 -4.51 -5.65 -5.73
N THR A 21 -4.73 -5.88 -4.44
CA THR A 21 -5.40 -4.92 -3.57
C THR A 21 -4.43 -3.82 -3.23
N GLU A 22 -4.72 -2.59 -3.64
CA GLU A 22 -3.91 -1.44 -3.28
C GLU A 22 -4.37 -0.88 -1.93
N LEU A 23 -3.45 -0.64 -1.00
CA LEU A 23 -3.68 0.09 0.24
C LEU A 23 -2.96 1.43 0.20
N VAL A 24 -3.72 2.50 0.37
CA VAL A 24 -3.20 3.87 0.41
C VAL A 24 -2.82 4.22 1.85
N VAL A 25 -1.55 4.53 2.07
CA VAL A 25 -0.99 4.78 3.39
C VAL A 25 -0.46 6.20 3.52
N SER A 26 -0.76 6.85 4.64
CA SER A 26 -0.26 8.19 4.94
C SER A 26 0.58 8.22 6.22
N TYR A 27 1.64 9.02 6.21
CA TYR A 27 2.52 9.25 7.35
C TYR A 27 3.02 10.72 7.36
N ALA A 28 3.53 11.15 8.52
CA ALA A 28 4.22 12.43 8.68
C ALA A 28 5.73 12.25 8.76
N TYR A 29 6.45 13.34 8.52
CA TYR A 29 7.90 13.48 8.49
C TYR A 29 8.58 12.79 7.31
N PRO A 30 9.03 13.55 6.30
CA PRO A 30 9.71 13.01 5.12
C PRO A 30 10.96 12.18 5.42
N TRP A 31 11.65 12.43 6.54
CA TRP A 31 12.84 11.67 6.93
C TRP A 31 12.56 10.21 7.31
N PHE A 32 11.29 9.81 7.48
CA PHE A 32 10.90 8.41 7.68
C PHE A 32 10.72 7.64 6.36
N LYS A 33 11.03 8.23 5.21
CA LYS A 33 10.85 7.58 3.90
C LYS A 33 11.51 6.20 3.82
N ASP A 34 12.80 6.10 4.12
CA ASP A 34 13.56 4.85 3.99
C ASP A 34 13.01 3.74 4.91
N LEU A 35 12.52 4.12 6.09
CA LEU A 35 11.86 3.20 7.02
C LEU A 35 10.56 2.63 6.40
N HIS A 36 9.73 3.50 5.82
CA HIS A 36 8.47 3.10 5.20
C HIS A 36 8.68 2.26 3.94
N GLU A 37 9.71 2.58 3.14
CA GLU A 37 10.06 1.80 1.95
C GLU A 37 10.50 0.38 2.33
N LYS A 38 11.34 0.24 3.37
CA LYS A 38 11.72 -1.08 3.89
C LYS A 38 10.53 -1.86 4.44
N LEU A 39 9.65 -1.19 5.19
CA LEU A 39 8.44 -1.81 5.73
C LEU A 39 7.49 -2.28 4.61
N LYS A 40 7.31 -1.47 3.56
CA LYS A 40 6.56 -1.86 2.36
C LYS A 40 7.16 -3.10 1.73
N GLU A 41 8.47 -3.12 1.50
CA GLU A 41 9.14 -4.26 0.87
C GLU A 41 8.92 -5.56 1.67
N ASP A 42 9.11 -5.51 2.99
CA ASP A 42 8.95 -6.68 3.85
C ASP A 42 7.47 -7.11 3.95
N PHE A 43 6.54 -6.15 3.98
CA PHE A 43 5.10 -6.42 4.02
C PHE A 43 4.59 -7.04 2.71
N GLU A 44 4.96 -6.49 1.55
CA GLU A 44 4.54 -6.98 0.23
C GLU A 44 5.14 -8.35 -0.10
N LYS A 45 6.34 -8.67 0.41
CA LYS A 45 6.90 -10.02 0.33
C LYS A 45 6.05 -11.05 1.07
N GLN A 46 5.48 -10.68 2.21
CA GLN A 46 4.62 -11.55 3.01
C GLN A 46 3.17 -11.57 2.50
N ASN A 47 2.76 -10.54 1.77
CA ASN A 47 1.40 -10.34 1.28
C ASN A 47 1.44 -10.03 -0.23
N PRO A 48 1.71 -11.02 -1.10
CA PRO A 48 1.96 -10.78 -2.52
C PRO A 48 0.76 -10.19 -3.29
N ASP A 49 -0.45 -10.38 -2.76
CA ASP A 49 -1.71 -9.88 -3.32
C ASP A 49 -2.01 -8.41 -2.94
N ILE A 50 -1.19 -7.81 -2.07
CA ILE A 50 -1.37 -6.44 -1.59
C ILE A 50 -0.23 -5.55 -2.10
N GLU A 51 -0.56 -4.34 -2.51
CA GLU A 51 0.39 -3.29 -2.86
C GLU A 51 0.16 -2.06 -1.98
N ILE A 52 1.22 -1.52 -1.38
CA ILE A 52 1.18 -0.32 -0.54
C ILE A 52 1.53 0.91 -1.38
N ARG A 53 0.62 1.88 -1.47
CA ARG A 53 0.90 3.19 -2.04
C ARG A 53 1.00 4.24 -0.94
N PHE A 54 2.19 4.83 -0.78
CA PHE A 54 2.36 5.96 0.12
C PHE A 54 1.87 7.27 -0.51
N LEU A 55 1.10 8.04 0.24
CA LEU A 55 0.88 9.45 -0.06
C LEU A 55 2.17 10.24 0.20
N ALA A 56 2.26 11.43 -0.39
CA ALA A 56 3.32 12.37 -0.04
C ALA A 56 3.30 12.61 1.48
N PRO A 57 4.44 12.49 2.18
CA PRO A 57 4.48 12.67 3.62
C PRO A 57 4.13 14.10 4.00
N ALA A 58 3.32 14.26 5.04
CA ALA A 58 3.12 15.57 5.65
C ALA A 58 4.41 16.02 6.37
N GLN A 59 4.61 17.33 6.56
CA GLN A 59 5.84 17.82 7.23
C GLN A 59 5.87 17.48 8.71
N ASN A 60 4.70 17.41 9.35
CA ASN A 60 4.53 17.11 10.78
C ASN A 60 3.14 16.52 11.04
N TYR A 61 2.88 16.11 12.29
CA TYR A 61 1.61 15.48 12.68
C TYR A 61 0.43 16.46 12.65
N GLU A 62 0.65 17.75 12.89
CA GLU A 62 -0.40 18.77 12.86
C GLU A 62 -0.94 18.95 11.43
N GLU A 63 -0.02 19.05 10.46
CA GLU A 63 -0.36 19.14 9.05
C GLU A 63 -1.05 17.86 8.57
N GLN A 64 -0.57 16.69 8.99
CA GLN A 64 -1.21 15.41 8.68
C GLN A 64 -2.63 15.35 9.22
N SER A 65 -2.84 15.73 10.48
CA SER A 65 -4.16 15.75 11.11
C SER A 65 -5.12 16.68 10.39
N ALA A 66 -4.65 17.89 10.03
CA ALA A 66 -5.44 18.85 9.26
C ALA A 66 -5.77 18.33 7.85
N ARG A 67 -4.84 17.61 7.20
CA ARG A 67 -5.08 16.97 5.90
C ARG A 67 -6.15 15.89 5.99
N LEU A 68 -6.04 14.97 6.96
CA LEU A 68 -7.02 13.90 7.16
C LEU A 68 -8.43 14.45 7.41
N LEU A 69 -8.55 15.53 8.19
CA LEU A 69 -9.83 16.20 8.41
C LEU A 69 -10.45 16.71 7.10
N ARG A 70 -9.66 17.37 6.24
CA ARG A 70 -10.13 17.84 4.92
C ARG A 70 -10.50 16.67 4.00
N GLU A 71 -9.67 15.63 3.98
CA GLU A 71 -9.90 14.42 3.16
C GLU A 71 -11.15 13.66 3.59
N LYS A 72 -11.48 13.65 4.89
CA LYS A 72 -12.72 13.06 5.41
C LYS A 72 -13.95 13.75 4.84
N MET A 73 -13.94 15.08 4.72
CA MET A 73 -15.09 15.84 4.21
C MET A 73 -15.44 15.51 2.76
N ILE A 74 -14.45 15.06 1.97
CA ILE A 74 -14.62 14.74 0.55
C ILE A 74 -14.54 13.24 0.26
N ASN A 75 -14.60 12.38 1.29
CA ASN A 75 -14.49 10.92 1.18
C ASN A 75 -13.21 10.46 0.44
N LYS A 76 -12.06 11.10 0.71
CA LYS A 76 -10.75 10.74 0.15
C LYS A 76 -9.71 10.40 1.21
N LEU A 77 -10.14 9.78 2.31
CA LEU A 77 -9.20 9.31 3.32
C LEU A 77 -8.27 8.22 2.76
N PRO A 78 -7.01 8.15 3.21
CA PRO A 78 -6.20 6.96 3.04
C PRO A 78 -6.80 5.78 3.82
N ASP A 79 -6.48 4.56 3.41
CA ASP A 79 -6.90 3.34 4.11
C ASP A 79 -6.23 3.23 5.49
N VAL A 80 -4.96 3.65 5.58
CA VAL A 80 -4.18 3.63 6.83
C VAL A 80 -3.46 4.96 7.01
N SER A 81 -3.47 5.47 8.25
CA SER A 81 -2.68 6.63 8.62
C SER A 81 -1.89 6.37 9.90
N PHE A 82 -0.57 6.48 9.82
CA PHE A 82 0.28 6.51 11.00
C PHE A 82 0.21 7.90 11.63
N ASN A 83 -0.19 7.96 12.91
CA ASN A 83 -0.22 9.17 13.72
C ASN A 83 0.46 8.85 15.06
N SER A 84 1.51 9.60 15.41
CA SER A 84 2.13 9.49 16.75
C SER A 84 1.64 10.61 17.66
N TYR A 85 2.19 10.67 18.87
CA TYR A 85 1.97 11.80 19.77
C TYR A 85 2.54 13.08 19.17
N SER A 86 1.70 14.11 19.08
CA SER A 86 2.15 15.50 18.94
C SER A 86 2.40 16.07 20.34
N TYR A 87 3.63 16.54 20.59
CA TYR A 87 3.96 17.24 21.82
C TYR A 87 3.65 18.73 21.63
N TYR A 88 2.54 19.19 22.22
CA TYR A 88 2.28 20.61 22.43
C TYR A 88 3.10 21.12 23.62
N LEU A 89 4.40 21.34 23.43
CA LEU A 89 5.20 22.16 24.35
C LEU A 89 5.02 23.62 23.96
N HIS A 90 3.97 24.24 24.50
CA HIS A 90 3.91 25.69 24.62
C HIS A 90 4.84 26.08 25.77
N TRP A 91 5.98 26.71 25.44
CA TRP A 91 6.76 27.50 26.40
C TRP A 91 6.34 28.96 26.26
#